data_AF-A0A7J0CTQ2-F1
#
_entry.id   AF-A0A7J0CTQ2-F1
#
_cell.length_a   1.000
_cell.length_b   1.000
_cell.length_c   1.000
_cell.angle_alpha   90.00
_cell.angle_beta   90.00
_cell.angle_gamma   90.00
#
_symmetry.space_group_name_H-M   'P 1'
#
loop_
_entity.id
_entity.type
_entity.pdbx_description
1 polymer ?
#
loop_
_entity_poly.entity_id
_entity_poly.type
_entity_poly.pdbx_seq_one_letter_code
_entity_poly.pdbx_strand_id
1 'polypeptide(L)' 'MTDALFRVAVDWAWSLSAPRLERVRLYVHENNPRAAAFYRRFGFVPSGQRTPMPGERGEWELEYVIERG' A
#
# COMPACT_ATOMS: atom_id res chain seq x y z
N MET A 1 15.58 -8.20 2.95
CA MET A 1 15.16 -7.89 4.33
C MET A 1 13.80 -7.21 4.37
N THR A 2 13.57 -6.17 3.55
CA THR A 2 12.28 -5.47 3.46
C THR A 2 11.09 -6.38 3.15
N ASP A 3 11.29 -7.39 2.29
CA ASP A 3 10.25 -8.34 1.89
C ASP A 3 9.68 -9.14 3.07
N ALA A 4 10.53 -9.55 4.02
CA ALA A 4 10.13 -10.35 5.17
C ALA A 4 9.33 -9.52 6.18
N LEU A 5 9.79 -8.29 6.46
CA LEU A 5 9.07 -7.37 7.34
C LEU A 5 7.69 -7.04 6.78
N PHE A 6 7.62 -6.78 5.47
CA PHE A 6 6.36 -6.43 4.83
C PHE A 6 5.36 -7.59 4.84
N ARG A 7 5.82 -8.82 4.60
CA ARG A 7 4.98 -10.02 4.74
C ARG A 7 4.44 -10.17 6.15
N VAL A 8 5.29 -10.06 7.17
CA VAL A 8 4.88 -10.15 8.58
C VAL A 8 3.84 -9.08 8.93
N ALA A 9 4.00 -7.85 8.42
CA ALA A 9 3.04 -6.78 8.66
C ALA A 9 1.66 -7.08 8.01
N VAL A 10 1.65 -7.62 6.79
CA VAL A 10 0.41 -8.02 6.09
C VAL A 10 -0.26 -9.20 6.79
N ASP A 11 0.50 -10.23 7.18
CA ASP A 11 -0.01 -11.39 7.91
C ASP A 11 -0.60 -10.98 9.27
N TRP A 12 0.07 -10.07 9.98
CA TRP A 12 -0.45 -9.50 11.21
C TRP A 12 -1.76 -8.74 10.98
N ALA A 13 -1.83 -7.92 9.93
CA ALA A 13 -3.06 -7.18 9.59
C ALA A 13 -4.25 -8.12 9.34
N TRP A 14 -4.01 -9.28 8.73
CA TRP A 14 -5.04 -10.30 8.51
C TRP A 14 -5.39 -11.13 9.74
N SER A 15 -4.47 -11.25 10.70
CA SER A 15 -4.71 -11.92 11.98
C SER A 15 -5.71 -11.17 12.87
N LEU A 16 -5.99 -9.90 12.57
CA LEU A 16 -6.95 -9.09 13.33
C LEU A 16 -8.38 -9.58 13.10
N SER A 17 -8.96 -10.13 14.17
CA SER A 17 -10.32 -10.70 14.18
C SER A 17 -11.40 -9.65 14.44
N ALA A 18 -11.09 -8.56 15.16
CA ALA A 18 -12.03 -7.50 15.50
C ALA A 18 -11.31 -6.15 15.72
N PRO A 19 -11.74 -5.05 15.05
CA PRO A 19 -12.66 -5.03 13.92
C PRO A 19 -12.09 -5.84 12.75
N ARG A 20 -12.96 -6.51 12.00
CA ARG A 20 -12.55 -7.29 10.83
C ARG A 20 -11.97 -6.33 9.79
N LEU A 21 -10.69 -6.50 9.51
CA LEU A 21 -10.02 -5.72 8.48
C LEU A 21 -10.40 -6.27 7.11
N GLU A 22 -10.96 -5.42 6.25
CA GLU A 22 -11.38 -5.77 4.88
C GLU A 22 -10.34 -5.36 3.82
N ARG A 23 -9.50 -4.36 4.14
CA ARG A 23 -8.55 -3.80 3.18
C ARG A 23 -7.36 -3.15 3.87
N VAL A 24 -6.16 -3.40 3.35
CA VAL A 24 -4.94 -2.65 3.70
C VAL A 24 -4.62 -1.69 2.56
N ARG A 25 -4.27 -0.43 2.88
CA ARG A 25 -3.87 0.58 1.89
C ARG A 25 -2.52 1.20 2.22
N LEU A 26 -1.82 1.65 1.18
CA LEU A 26 -0.59 2.42 1.28
C LEU A 26 -0.53 3.46 0.17
N TYR A 27 0.35 4.45 0.35
CA TYR A 27 0.55 5.55 -0.58
C TYR A 27 1.98 5.49 -1.14
N VAL A 28 2.09 5.65 -2.46
CA VAL A 28 3.37 5.62 -3.18
C VAL A 28 3.50 6.90 -3.98
N HIS A 29 4.58 7.64 -3.78
CA HIS A 29 4.87 8.79 -4.62
C HIS A 29 4.94 8.39 -6.10
N GLU A 30 4.27 9.15 -6.98
CA GLU A 30 4.22 8.89 -8.43
C GLU A 30 5.59 8.71 -9.10
N ASN A 31 6.64 9.38 -8.58
CA ASN A 31 8.01 9.33 -9.08
C ASN A 31 8.85 8.18 -8.49
N ASN A 32 8.22 7.21 -7.80
CA ASN A 32 8.90 6.06 -7.21
C ASN A 32 8.41 4.72 -7.80
N PRO A 33 8.73 4.43 -9.07
CA PRO A 33 8.30 3.19 -9.73
C PRO A 33 8.88 1.94 -9.07
N ARG A 34 10.04 2.06 -8.40
CA ARG A 34 10.65 0.95 -7.64
C ARG A 34 9.76 0.52 -6.47
N ALA A 35 9.21 1.47 -5.71
CA ALA A 35 8.29 1.18 -4.63
C ALA A 35 6.98 0.57 -5.16
N ALA A 36 6.42 1.11 -6.25
CA ALA A 36 5.23 0.55 -6.88
C ALA A 36 5.45 -0.92 -7.30
N ALA A 37 6.57 -1.24 -7.94
CA ALA A 37 6.91 -2.61 -8.32
C ALA A 37 7.07 -3.53 -7.10
N PHE A 38 7.66 -3.04 -6.01
CA PHE A 38 7.79 -3.79 -4.77
C PHE A 38 6.42 -4.18 -4.20
N TYR A 39 5.49 -3.23 -4.03
CA TYR A 39 4.18 -3.53 -3.43
C TYR A 39 3.30 -4.42 -4.31
N ARG A 40 3.39 -4.29 -5.64
CA ARG A 40 2.68 -5.18 -6.57
C ARG A 40 3.07 -6.65 -6.41
N ARG A 41 4.33 -6.94 -6.02
CA ARG A 41 4.78 -8.32 -5.72
C ARG A 41 4.12 -8.93 -4.49
N PHE A 42 3.54 -8.11 -3.60
CA PHE A 42 2.81 -8.54 -2.41
C PHE A 42 1.29 -8.61 -2.63
N GLY A 43 0.80 -8.39 -3.85
CA GLY A 43 -0.63 -8.44 -4.17
C GLY A 43 -1.35 -7.10 -4.07
N PHE A 44 -0.64 -6.01 -3.82
CA PHE A 44 -1.23 -4.67 -3.87
C PHE A 44 -1.54 -4.27 -5.32
N VAL A 45 -2.73 -3.70 -5.53
CA VAL A 45 -3.20 -3.17 -6.80
C VAL A 45 -3.47 -1.66 -6.69
N PRO A 46 -3.24 -0.87 -7.74
CA PRO A 46 -3.59 0.54 -7.72
C PRO A 46 -5.11 0.69 -7.56
N SER A 47 -5.56 1.49 -6.59
CA SER A 47 -7.00 1.75 -6.40
C SER A 47 -7.57 2.75 -7.42
N GLY A 48 -6.68 3.42 -8.17
CA GLY A 48 -7.02 4.54 -9.04
C GLY A 48 -7.15 5.88 -8.28
N GLN A 49 -7.07 5.87 -6.94
CA GLN A 49 -7.05 7.10 -6.16
C GLN A 49 -5.65 7.71 -6.15
N ARG A 50 -5.61 9.04 -6.20
CA ARG A 50 -4.41 9.85 -6.00
C ARG A 50 -4.71 10.97 -5.02
N THR A 51 -3.79 11.21 -4.11
CA THR A 51 -3.88 12.27 -3.11
C THR A 51 -2.74 13.25 -3.34
N PRO A 52 -2.98 14.57 -3.31
CA PRO A 52 -1.89 15.53 -3.44
C PRO A 52 -0.93 15.34 -2.26
N MET A 53 0.36 15.25 -2.56
CA MET A 53 1.41 15.20 -1.56
C MET A 53 1.32 16.47 -0.70
N PRO A 54 1.44 16.38 0.63
CA PRO A 54 1.51 17.57 1.48
C PRO A 54 2.74 18.41 1.12
N GLY A 55 2.52 19.56 0.47
CA GLY A 55 3.56 20.50 0.05
C GLY A 55 3.29 21.11 -1.33
N GLU A 56 3.90 22.26 -1.62
CA GLU A 56 3.61 23.09 -2.81
C GLU A 56 4.10 22.50 -4.16
N ARG A 57 4.66 21.29 -4.18
CA ARG A 57 5.33 20.74 -5.38
C ARG A 57 4.41 20.14 -6.43
N GLY A 58 3.09 20.07 -6.20
CA GLY A 58 2.13 19.51 -7.16
C GLY A 58 2.34 18.00 -7.42
N GLU A 59 3.02 17.32 -6.51
CA GLU A 59 3.31 15.90 -6.56
C GLU A 59 2.12 15.08 -6.05
N TRP A 60 1.98 13.86 -6.56
CA TRP A 60 0.90 12.95 -6.19
C TRP A 60 1.39 11.71 -5.44
N GLU A 61 0.63 11.33 -4.44
CA GLU A 61 0.66 10.02 -3.81
C GLU A 61 -0.41 9.12 -4.43
N LEU A 62 0.02 8.00 -5.03
CA LEU A 62 -0.82 6.98 -5.62
C LEU A 62 -1.23 5.96 -4.56
N GLU A 63 -2.52 5.70 -4.41
CA GLU A 63 -3.02 4.72 -3.45
C GLU A 63 -2.97 3.31 -4.06
N TYR A 64 -2.43 2.38 -3.28
CA TYR A 64 -2.45 0.94 -3.56
C TYR A 64 -3.17 0.21 -2.44
N VAL A 65 -3.95 -0.79 -2.81
CA VAL A 65 -4.78 -1.58 -1.89
C VAL A 65 -4.56 -3.06 -2.08
N ILE A 66 -4.73 -3.82 -1.00
CA ILE A 66 -4.92 -5.27 -1.03
C ILE A 66 -6.16 -5.59 -0.21
N GLU A 67 -7.06 -6.36 -0.80
CA GLU A 67 -8.34 -6.73 -0.17
C GLU A 67 -8.21 -8.10 0.50
N ARG A 68 -9.03 -8.31 1.52
CA ARG A 68 -9.17 -9.63 2.13
C ARG A 68 -9.96 -10.53 1.17
N GLY A 69 -9.36 -11.64 0.76
CA GLY A 69 -10.03 -12.69 -0.01
C GLY A 69 -11.03 -13.50 0.78
#